data_AF-A0A384HKN6-F1
#
_entry.id   AF-A0A384HKN6-F1
#
_cell.length_a   1.000
_cell.length_b   1.000
_cell.length_c   1.000
_cell.angle_alpha   90.00
_cell.angle_beta   90.00
_cell.angle_gamma   90.00
#
_symmetry.space_group_name_H-M   'P 1'
#
loop_
_entity.id
_entity.type
_entity.pdbx_description
1 polymer ?
#
loop_
_entity_poly.entity_id
_entity_poly.type
_entity_poly.pdbx_seq_one_letter_code
_entity_poly.pdbx_strand_id
1 'polypeptide(L)'
;MSELPDSPGSKRPAKSTGPTGSASSQSSQSSEDKFLNPVAGFGVTFKAMFKKRLTEQYPETPKVTAPRFHGRHQLNRHPDGLEKCVGCELCAWACPADAIYVEGADNTDEERYSPGERYGRVYQINYARCILCGLCIEACPTRALTMTNQFELANTTRESLIYTKDELLAGLEEGMVDSPHAIFPGTDEQDYYRGLVTEAAPGTERQVAVSKGEKPTDEAGGNRVAAREQEVDA
;
A
#
# COMPACT_ATOMS: atom_id res chain seq x y z
N MET A 1 -18.27 -1.03 15.49
CA MET A 1 -17.81 0.21 14.83
C MET A 1 -17.54 1.25 15.91
N SER A 2 -16.30 1.38 16.35
CA SER A 2 -15.86 2.46 17.24
C SER A 2 -15.58 3.71 16.40
N GLU A 3 -16.35 4.76 16.64
CA GLU A 3 -16.21 6.07 16.01
C GLU A 3 -14.83 6.66 16.33
N LEU A 4 -14.04 6.94 15.30
CA LEU A 4 -12.82 7.75 15.43
C LEU A 4 -13.21 9.22 15.57
N PRO A 5 -12.57 10.01 16.45
CA PRO A 5 -12.88 11.41 16.60
C PRO A 5 -12.48 12.20 15.34
N ASP A 6 -13.44 13.00 14.86
CA ASP A 6 -13.29 13.93 13.74
C ASP A 6 -12.01 14.78 13.88
N SER A 7 -11.19 14.78 12.83
CA SER A 7 -10.06 15.72 12.72
C SER A 7 -10.58 17.16 12.71
N PRO A 8 -10.02 18.08 13.52
CA PRO A 8 -10.45 19.46 13.51
C PRO A 8 -10.20 20.07 12.13
N GLY A 9 -11.29 20.51 11.50
CA GLY A 9 -11.31 21.05 10.14
C GLY A 9 -10.25 22.11 9.91
N SER A 10 -9.39 21.84 8.93
CA SER A 10 -8.52 22.83 8.30
C SER A 10 -9.39 23.92 7.68
N LYS A 11 -9.57 25.01 8.41
CA LYS A 11 -10.16 26.24 7.87
C LYS A 11 -9.21 26.75 6.79
N ARG A 12 -9.60 26.61 5.52
CA ARG A 12 -8.93 27.30 4.40
C ARG A 12 -8.90 28.80 4.75
N PRO A 13 -7.73 29.46 4.75
CA PRO A 13 -7.71 30.91 4.96
C PRO A 13 -8.48 31.57 3.82
N ALA A 14 -9.36 32.51 4.19
CA ALA A 14 -10.07 33.33 3.23
C ALA A 14 -9.06 34.02 2.29
N LYS A 15 -9.32 34.00 0.97
CA LYS A 15 -8.56 34.79 0.00
C LYS A 15 -8.61 36.26 0.44
N SER A 16 -7.47 36.78 0.92
CA SER A 16 -7.31 38.21 1.13
C SER A 16 -7.36 38.91 -0.22
N THR A 17 -8.42 39.65 -0.48
CA THR A 17 -8.48 40.63 -1.56
C THR A 17 -7.38 41.66 -1.28
N GLY A 18 -6.34 41.68 -2.13
CA GLY A 18 -5.23 42.62 -2.00
C GLY A 18 -5.72 44.07 -2.15
N PRO A 19 -5.17 45.03 -1.40
CA PRO A 19 -5.55 46.42 -1.56
C PRO A 19 -5.04 46.92 -2.91
N THR A 20 -5.93 47.56 -3.66
CA THR A 20 -5.63 48.33 -4.87
C THR A 20 -4.55 49.36 -4.59
N GLY A 21 -3.52 49.38 -5.44
CA GLY A 21 -2.37 50.25 -5.30
C GLY A 21 -2.74 51.73 -5.23
N SER A 22 -2.50 52.34 -4.08
CA SER A 22 -2.24 53.76 -3.97
C SER A 22 -0.72 53.95 -3.90
N ALA A 23 -0.21 54.81 -4.79
CA ALA A 23 1.19 55.19 -4.84
C ALA A 23 1.62 55.74 -3.47
N SER A 24 2.46 55.01 -2.76
CA SER A 24 3.08 55.49 -1.52
C SER A 24 4.19 56.48 -1.88
N SER A 25 3.97 57.72 -1.47
CA SER A 25 5.00 58.73 -1.31
C SER A 25 6.21 58.14 -0.57
N GLN A 26 7.40 58.39 -1.10
CA GLN A 26 8.66 58.03 -0.47
C GLN A 26 8.81 58.84 0.83
N SER A 27 8.34 58.28 1.95
CA SER A 27 8.64 58.81 3.27
C SER A 27 10.04 58.34 3.67
N SER A 28 10.96 59.29 3.78
CA SER A 28 12.31 59.14 4.31
C SER A 28 12.32 58.35 5.63
N GLN A 29 12.82 57.13 5.63
CA GLN A 29 13.07 56.35 6.84
C GLN A 29 14.14 57.08 7.68
N SER A 30 13.83 57.36 8.95
CA SER A 30 14.80 57.90 9.90
C SER A 30 15.90 56.85 10.16
N SER A 31 17.10 57.30 10.53
CA SER A 31 18.25 56.42 10.82
C SER A 31 18.01 55.45 11.97
N GLU A 32 17.05 55.74 12.84
CA GLU A 32 16.68 54.94 14.02
C GLU A 32 15.89 53.69 13.61
N ASP A 33 15.00 53.78 12.62
CA ASP A 33 14.24 52.65 12.08
C ASP A 33 15.14 51.62 11.36
N LYS A 34 16.28 52.05 10.80
CA LYS A 34 17.25 51.14 10.15
C LYS A 34 18.08 50.32 11.14
N PHE A 35 18.31 50.81 12.36
CA PHE A 35 19.08 50.11 13.40
C PHE A 35 18.23 49.24 14.34
N LEU A 36 16.96 49.61 14.56
CA LEU A 36 16.03 48.83 15.38
C LEU A 36 15.60 47.52 14.71
N ASN A 37 15.60 47.47 13.38
CA ASN A 37 15.21 46.29 12.61
C ASN A 37 16.15 45.07 12.80
N PRO A 38 17.49 45.20 12.72
CA PRO A 38 18.42 44.11 13.06
C PRO A 38 18.28 43.62 14.50
N VAL A 39 18.14 44.53 15.46
CA VAL A 39 18.03 44.21 16.89
C VAL A 39 16.72 43.45 17.18
N ALA A 40 15.61 43.85 16.57
CA ALA A 40 14.35 43.13 16.66
C ALA A 40 14.47 41.70 16.09
N GLY A 41 15.20 41.52 14.98
CA GLY A 41 15.49 40.20 14.39
C GLY A 41 16.31 39.29 15.32
N PHE A 42 17.34 39.84 15.98
CA PHE A 42 18.08 39.11 17.01
C PHE A 42 17.20 38.76 18.21
N GLY A 43 16.27 39.63 18.61
CA GLY A 43 15.30 39.35 19.67
C GLY A 43 14.38 38.16 19.37
N VAL A 44 13.91 38.03 18.12
CA VAL A 44 13.13 36.85 17.67
C VAL A 44 13.97 35.58 17.73
N THR A 45 15.22 35.65 17.28
CA THR A 45 16.16 34.51 17.30
C THR A 45 16.45 34.08 18.74
N PHE A 46 16.73 35.04 19.63
CA PHE A 46 16.96 34.78 21.05
C PHE A 46 15.74 34.11 21.70
N LYS A 47 14.53 34.61 21.44
CA LYS A 47 13.29 33.98 21.91
C LYS A 47 13.09 32.58 21.34
N ALA A 48 13.50 32.31 20.10
CA ALA A 48 13.38 31.00 19.49
C ALA A 48 14.34 29.96 20.10
N MET A 49 15.54 30.37 20.55
CA MET A 49 16.52 29.46 21.18
C MET A 49 15.97 28.75 22.43
N PHE A 50 15.09 29.40 23.18
CA PHE A 50 14.47 28.83 24.38
C PHE A 50 13.14 28.11 24.11
N LYS A 51 12.64 28.09 22.87
CA LYS A 51 11.44 27.30 22.53
C LYS A 51 11.81 25.83 22.39
N LYS A 52 10.87 24.95 22.77
CA LYS A 52 10.99 23.51 22.48
C LYS A 52 11.09 23.31 20.96
N ARG A 53 12.02 22.46 20.53
CA ARG A 53 12.23 22.12 19.11
C ARG A 53 10.98 21.40 18.57
N LEU A 54 10.40 21.92 17.49
CA LEU A 54 9.37 21.22 16.74
C LEU A 54 10.06 20.28 15.75
N THR A 55 10.40 19.08 16.22
CA THR A 55 11.04 18.04 15.43
C THR A 55 10.38 16.69 15.72
N GLU A 56 10.40 15.81 14.73
CA GLU A 56 10.11 14.39 14.89
C GLU A 56 11.47 13.67 15.05
N GLN A 57 11.53 12.63 15.90
CA GLN A 57 12.75 11.83 16.10
C GLN A 57 12.60 10.51 15.34
N TYR A 58 12.75 10.55 14.03
CA TYR A 58 12.70 9.35 13.18
C TYR A 58 14.13 8.80 13.02
N PRO A 59 14.35 7.47 13.16
CA PRO A 59 13.36 6.38 13.17
C PRO A 59 12.85 5.94 14.55
N GLU A 60 13.35 6.48 15.66
CA GLU A 60 13.03 6.01 17.02
C GLU A 60 11.57 6.22 17.42
N THR A 61 10.94 7.27 16.89
CA THR A 61 9.51 7.57 16.99
C THR A 61 8.88 7.42 15.61
N PRO A 62 8.08 6.36 15.38
CA PRO A 62 7.45 6.13 14.08
C PRO A 62 6.57 7.30 13.65
N LYS A 63 6.70 7.68 12.37
CA LYS A 63 5.84 8.71 11.79
C LYS A 63 4.47 8.13 11.50
N VAL A 64 3.42 8.74 12.05
CA VAL A 64 2.04 8.41 11.70
C VAL A 64 1.66 9.15 10.42
N THR A 65 1.44 8.41 9.35
CA THR A 65 0.95 8.94 8.07
C THR A 65 -0.57 9.06 8.07
N ALA A 66 -1.10 9.91 7.18
CA ALA A 66 -2.55 10.10 7.06
C ALA A 66 -3.26 8.82 6.57
N PRO A 67 -4.56 8.59 6.88
CA PRO A 67 -5.26 7.36 6.48
C PRO A 67 -5.35 7.10 4.97
N ARG A 68 -5.25 8.15 4.13
CA ARG A 68 -5.27 8.06 2.66
C ARG A 68 -3.91 8.41 2.05
N PHE A 69 -2.83 8.03 2.74
CA PHE A 69 -1.49 8.26 2.24
C PHE A 69 -1.18 7.35 1.04
N HIS A 70 -0.44 7.86 0.07
CA HIS A 70 -0.02 7.12 -1.11
C HIS A 70 1.38 6.52 -0.89
N GLY A 71 1.45 5.35 -0.25
CA GLY A 71 2.69 4.61 0.00
C GLY A 71 2.87 3.38 -0.91
N ARG A 72 3.47 2.32 -0.37
CA ARG A 72 3.70 1.06 -1.09
C ARG A 72 2.40 0.47 -1.63
N HIS A 73 2.40 0.00 -2.86
CA HIS A 73 1.28 -0.75 -3.41
C HIS A 73 1.18 -2.14 -2.77
N GLN A 74 -0.04 -2.65 -2.65
CA GLN A 74 -0.35 -3.98 -2.16
C GLN A 74 -1.44 -4.61 -3.02
N LEU A 75 -1.24 -5.86 -3.43
CA LEU A 75 -2.24 -6.70 -4.07
C LEU A 75 -2.99 -7.45 -2.96
N ASN A 76 -4.30 -7.30 -2.91
CA ASN A 76 -5.13 -7.85 -1.86
C ASN A 76 -5.72 -9.22 -2.23
N ARG A 77 -6.05 -9.96 -1.19
CA ARG A 77 -6.78 -11.23 -1.27
C ARG A 77 -8.25 -11.05 -0.89
N HIS A 78 -9.08 -12.01 -1.26
CA HIS A 78 -10.40 -12.25 -0.72
C HIS A 78 -10.29 -12.93 0.67
N PRO A 79 -11.36 -12.96 1.46
CA PRO A 79 -11.34 -13.53 2.81
C PRO A 79 -11.03 -15.03 2.89
N ASP A 80 -11.17 -15.76 1.79
CA ASP A 80 -10.77 -17.17 1.69
C ASP A 80 -9.30 -17.36 1.32
N GLY A 81 -8.63 -16.31 0.84
CA GLY A 81 -7.23 -16.30 0.44
C GLY A 81 -6.99 -16.23 -1.07
N LEU A 82 -8.03 -16.37 -1.91
CA LEU A 82 -7.90 -16.13 -3.35
C LEU A 82 -7.47 -14.70 -3.64
N GLU A 83 -6.68 -14.51 -4.69
CA GLU A 83 -6.25 -13.20 -5.13
C GLU A 83 -7.40 -12.42 -5.76
N LYS A 84 -7.48 -11.11 -5.50
CA LYS A 84 -8.45 -10.22 -6.18
C LYS A 84 -8.06 -9.85 -7.61
N CYS A 85 -6.79 -10.03 -7.97
CA CYS A 85 -6.25 -9.57 -9.25
C CYS A 85 -6.61 -10.55 -10.37
N VAL A 86 -7.42 -10.10 -11.32
CA VAL A 86 -7.82 -10.91 -12.49
C VAL A 86 -6.90 -10.75 -13.71
N GLY A 87 -5.79 -10.00 -13.58
CA GLY A 87 -4.86 -9.80 -14.70
C GLY A 87 -5.47 -9.07 -15.90
N CYS A 88 -6.36 -8.10 -15.68
CA CYS A 88 -7.02 -7.31 -16.75
C CYS A 88 -6.16 -6.18 -17.35
N GLU A 89 -4.97 -5.95 -16.81
CA GLU A 89 -3.96 -4.99 -17.32
C GLU A 89 -4.38 -3.50 -17.33
N LEU A 90 -5.59 -3.16 -16.89
CA LEU A 90 -6.11 -1.78 -16.84
C LEU A 90 -5.25 -0.84 -15.98
N CYS A 91 -4.67 -1.36 -14.88
CA CYS A 91 -3.79 -0.59 -14.02
C CYS A 91 -2.46 -0.21 -14.68
N ALA A 92 -1.93 -1.08 -15.56
CA ALA A 92 -0.76 -0.78 -16.38
C ALA A 92 -1.10 0.26 -17.44
N TRP A 93 -2.23 0.09 -18.13
CA TRP A 93 -2.72 1.06 -19.11
C TRP A 93 -2.97 2.46 -18.52
N ALA A 94 -3.51 2.52 -17.30
CA ALA A 94 -3.77 3.78 -16.60
C ALA A 94 -2.50 4.44 -16.04
N CYS A 95 -1.35 3.75 -16.05
CA CYS A 95 -0.13 4.25 -15.42
C CYS A 95 0.52 5.35 -16.28
N PRO A 96 0.60 6.61 -15.82
CA PRO A 96 1.18 7.71 -16.61
C PRO A 96 2.70 7.61 -16.76
N ALA A 97 3.36 6.76 -15.96
CA ALA A 97 4.80 6.59 -15.94
C ALA A 97 5.27 5.26 -16.53
N ASP A 98 4.35 4.42 -17.05
CA ASP A 98 4.63 3.10 -17.59
C ASP A 98 5.53 2.26 -16.66
N ALA A 99 5.08 2.16 -15.40
CA ALA A 99 5.82 1.57 -14.30
C ALA A 99 5.32 0.16 -13.91
N ILE A 100 4.23 -0.31 -14.52
CA ILE A 100 3.57 -1.57 -14.15
C ILE A 100 3.60 -2.51 -15.34
N TYR A 101 4.06 -3.74 -15.13
CA TYR A 101 3.95 -4.84 -16.09
C TYR A 101 2.98 -5.87 -15.54
N VAL A 102 2.00 -6.27 -16.35
CA VAL A 102 1.01 -7.27 -15.99
C VAL A 102 0.87 -8.25 -17.14
N GLU A 103 0.85 -9.54 -16.82
CA GLU A 103 0.51 -10.59 -17.77
C GLU A 103 -0.54 -11.49 -17.12
N GLY A 104 -1.73 -11.53 -17.72
CA GLY A 104 -2.82 -12.40 -17.25
C GLY A 104 -2.75 -13.81 -17.84
N ALA A 105 -3.19 -14.81 -17.08
CA ALA A 105 -3.40 -16.18 -17.55
C ALA A 105 -4.77 -16.70 -17.11
N ASP A 106 -5.20 -17.82 -17.70
CA ASP A 106 -6.49 -18.42 -17.41
C ASP A 106 -6.37 -19.35 -16.19
N ASN A 107 -7.35 -19.29 -15.28
CA ASN A 107 -7.48 -20.27 -14.20
C ASN A 107 -7.97 -21.60 -14.77
N THR A 108 -7.61 -22.70 -14.13
CA THR A 108 -8.25 -24.00 -14.33
C THR A 108 -8.94 -24.46 -13.06
N ASP A 109 -9.63 -25.61 -13.10
CA ASP A 109 -10.24 -26.17 -11.88
C ASP A 109 -9.18 -26.74 -10.92
N GLU A 110 -8.04 -27.16 -11.46
CA GLU A 110 -6.88 -27.67 -10.72
C GLU A 110 -5.93 -26.57 -10.23
N GLU A 111 -5.91 -25.42 -10.90
CA GLU A 111 -4.99 -24.31 -10.62
C GLU A 111 -5.74 -22.98 -10.69
N ARG A 112 -6.33 -22.59 -9.56
CA ARG A 112 -7.15 -21.37 -9.43
C ARG A 112 -6.57 -20.37 -8.43
N TYR A 113 -6.16 -19.21 -8.94
CA TYR A 113 -5.58 -18.13 -8.12
C TYR A 113 -6.57 -17.01 -7.80
N SER A 114 -7.60 -16.83 -8.62
CA SER A 114 -8.65 -15.83 -8.43
C SER A 114 -10.03 -16.47 -8.65
N PRO A 115 -11.12 -15.82 -8.22
CA PRO A 115 -12.46 -16.40 -8.36
C PRO A 115 -12.94 -16.56 -9.81
N GLY A 116 -12.48 -15.68 -10.72
CA GLY A 116 -12.92 -15.63 -12.10
C GLY A 116 -12.21 -16.60 -13.05
N GLU A 117 -12.36 -16.36 -14.35
CA GLU A 117 -11.68 -17.14 -15.40
C GLU A 117 -10.19 -16.83 -15.54
N ARG A 118 -9.72 -15.67 -15.03
CA ARG A 118 -8.35 -15.18 -15.24
C ARG A 118 -7.72 -14.65 -13.96
N TYR A 119 -6.39 -14.72 -13.89
CA TYR A 119 -5.58 -14.19 -12.80
C TYR A 119 -4.33 -13.46 -13.32
N GLY A 120 -3.72 -12.63 -12.48
CA GLY A 120 -2.43 -12.01 -12.80
C GLY A 120 -1.29 -13.01 -12.62
N ARG A 121 -0.81 -13.62 -13.71
CA ARG A 121 0.32 -14.57 -13.69
C ARG A 121 1.63 -13.88 -13.36
N VAL A 122 1.89 -12.76 -14.04
CA VAL A 122 3.03 -11.88 -13.75
C VAL A 122 2.49 -10.52 -13.37
N TYR A 123 3.00 -9.98 -12.28
CA TYR A 123 2.70 -8.61 -11.87
C TYR A 123 3.98 -7.97 -11.34
N GLN A 124 4.36 -6.82 -11.87
CA GLN A 124 5.55 -6.10 -11.42
C GLN A 124 5.28 -4.60 -11.35
N ILE A 125 5.84 -3.93 -10.33
CA ILE A 125 5.85 -2.47 -10.23
C ILE A 125 7.29 -1.99 -10.06
N ASN A 126 7.73 -1.14 -10.98
CA ASN A 126 9.03 -0.47 -10.91
C ASN A 126 8.91 0.83 -10.10
N TYR A 127 9.37 0.82 -8.84
CA TYR A 127 9.39 1.98 -7.96
C TYR A 127 10.41 3.04 -8.33
N ALA A 128 11.38 2.75 -9.21
CA ALA A 128 12.25 3.78 -9.79
C ALA A 128 11.55 4.60 -10.90
N ARG A 129 10.38 4.14 -11.39
CA ARG A 129 9.53 4.88 -12.35
C ARG A 129 8.24 5.39 -11.74
N CYS A 130 7.67 4.66 -10.78
CA CYS A 130 6.39 4.99 -10.19
C CYS A 130 6.39 6.38 -9.54
N ILE A 131 5.39 7.20 -9.88
CA ILE A 131 5.20 8.54 -9.32
C ILE A 131 4.14 8.59 -8.20
N LEU A 132 3.70 7.42 -7.71
CA LEU A 132 2.74 7.27 -6.59
C LEU A 132 1.43 8.08 -6.76
N CYS A 133 0.93 8.18 -7.99
CA CYS A 133 -0.25 9.00 -8.31
C CYS A 133 -1.60 8.39 -7.88
N GLY A 134 -1.69 7.06 -7.76
CA GLY A 134 -2.92 6.35 -7.38
C GLY A 134 -3.90 6.03 -8.52
N LEU A 135 -3.62 6.44 -9.78
CA LEU A 135 -4.52 6.17 -10.92
C LEU A 135 -4.75 4.67 -11.18
N CYS A 136 -3.73 3.84 -10.91
CA CYS A 136 -3.85 2.39 -11.01
C CYS A 136 -4.87 1.78 -10.04
N ILE A 137 -5.10 2.41 -8.89
CA ILE A 137 -6.09 1.98 -7.90
C ILE A 137 -7.50 2.35 -8.37
N GLU A 138 -7.68 3.57 -8.87
CA GLU A 138 -8.97 4.02 -9.39
C GLU A 138 -9.39 3.24 -10.65
N ALA A 139 -8.42 2.87 -11.48
CA ALA A 139 -8.65 2.06 -12.66
C ALA A 139 -8.93 0.58 -12.36
N CYS A 140 -8.63 0.08 -11.15
CA CYS A 140 -8.75 -1.33 -10.83
C CYS A 140 -10.22 -1.73 -10.58
N PRO A 141 -10.86 -2.52 -11.47
CA PRO A 141 -12.29 -2.82 -11.36
C PRO A 141 -12.60 -3.74 -10.16
N THR A 142 -11.67 -4.62 -9.79
CA THR A 142 -11.82 -5.58 -8.69
C THR A 142 -11.30 -5.05 -7.35
N ARG A 143 -10.78 -3.81 -7.32
CA ARG A 143 -10.07 -3.23 -6.16
C ARG A 143 -8.99 -4.15 -5.58
N ALA A 144 -8.31 -4.89 -6.46
CA ALA A 144 -7.20 -5.76 -6.09
C ALA A 144 -5.98 -4.97 -5.59
N LEU A 145 -5.67 -3.86 -6.26
CA LEU A 145 -4.52 -3.02 -5.93
C LEU A 145 -4.93 -1.90 -5.00
N THR A 146 -4.24 -1.75 -3.87
CA THR A 146 -4.38 -0.61 -2.95
C THR A 146 -3.02 -0.02 -2.62
N MET A 147 -3.02 1.15 -1.98
CA MET A 147 -1.82 1.76 -1.42
C MET A 147 -1.86 1.66 0.10
N THR A 148 -0.73 1.30 0.65
CA THR A 148 -0.49 1.22 2.09
C THR A 148 0.15 2.51 2.58
N ASN A 149 0.36 2.56 3.89
CA ASN A 149 1.02 3.67 4.56
C ASN A 149 2.56 3.51 4.66
N GLN A 150 3.12 2.46 4.07
CA GLN A 150 4.55 2.18 4.10
C GLN A 150 5.29 3.08 3.10
N PHE A 151 6.29 3.82 3.56
CA PHE A 151 7.06 4.78 2.75
C PHE A 151 8.56 4.47 2.70
N GLU A 152 9.02 3.48 3.47
CA GLU A 152 10.42 3.08 3.59
C GLU A 152 10.81 2.12 2.46
N LEU A 153 10.83 2.63 1.21
CA LEU A 153 11.06 1.83 0.00
C LEU A 153 12.48 1.93 -0.56
N ALA A 154 13.39 2.59 0.17
CA ALA A 154 14.76 2.76 -0.27
C ALA A 154 15.46 1.40 -0.36
N ASN A 155 16.17 1.18 -1.46
CA ASN A 155 16.96 -0.03 -1.70
C ASN A 155 18.28 0.33 -2.39
N THR A 156 19.22 -0.62 -2.45
CA THR A 156 20.60 -0.38 -2.88
C THR A 156 20.85 -0.63 -4.37
N THR A 157 20.00 -1.39 -5.04
CA THR A 157 20.12 -1.69 -6.48
C THR A 157 18.87 -1.25 -7.24
N ARG A 158 18.96 -1.15 -8.57
CA ARG A 158 17.81 -0.74 -9.39
C ARG A 158 16.82 -1.88 -9.56
N GLU A 159 17.34 -3.10 -9.60
CA GLU A 159 16.60 -4.34 -9.78
C GLU A 159 15.70 -4.60 -8.57
N SER A 160 16.18 -4.31 -7.36
CA SER A 160 15.39 -4.47 -6.13
C SER A 160 14.29 -3.44 -5.94
N LEU A 161 14.22 -2.42 -6.81
CA LEU A 161 13.08 -1.49 -6.89
C LEU A 161 11.99 -1.98 -7.86
N ILE A 162 12.18 -3.13 -8.50
CA ILE A 162 11.15 -3.78 -9.31
C ILE A 162 10.50 -4.85 -8.45
N TYR A 163 9.36 -4.49 -7.85
CA TYR A 163 8.66 -5.40 -6.94
C TYR A 163 7.82 -6.36 -7.76
N THR A 164 7.97 -7.64 -7.45
CA THR A 164 7.24 -8.75 -8.06
C THR A 164 5.88 -8.97 -7.40
N LYS A 165 5.06 -9.83 -8.02
CA LYS A 165 3.73 -10.18 -7.53
C LYS A 165 3.77 -10.65 -6.08
N ASP A 166 4.70 -11.54 -5.76
CA ASP A 166 4.81 -12.15 -4.43
C ASP A 166 5.18 -11.11 -3.35
N GLU A 167 5.99 -10.11 -3.70
CA GLU A 167 6.35 -9.02 -2.78
C GLU A 167 5.23 -8.01 -2.56
N LEU A 168 4.32 -7.89 -3.53
CA LEU A 168 3.16 -7.01 -3.50
C LEU A 168 1.95 -7.69 -2.86
N LEU A 169 1.87 -9.02 -2.88
CA LEU A 169 0.72 -9.77 -2.41
C LEU A 169 0.57 -9.67 -0.89
N ALA A 170 -0.67 -9.45 -0.46
CA ALA A 170 -1.01 -9.44 0.95
C ALA A 170 -0.66 -10.79 1.58
N GLY A 171 -0.09 -10.73 2.78
CA GLY A 171 0.07 -11.92 3.62
C GLY A 171 -1.28 -12.56 3.94
N LEU A 172 -1.25 -13.84 4.29
CA LEU A 172 -2.44 -14.58 4.69
C LEU A 172 -2.82 -14.22 6.13
N GLU A 173 -4.10 -14.00 6.37
CA GLU A 173 -4.68 -13.84 7.69
C GLU A 173 -5.15 -15.20 8.25
N GLU A 174 -5.49 -15.22 9.54
CA GLU A 174 -6.00 -16.43 10.18
C GLU A 174 -7.30 -16.90 9.52
N GLY A 175 -7.36 -18.17 9.11
CA GLY A 175 -8.52 -18.76 8.42
C GLY A 175 -8.48 -18.64 6.89
N MET A 176 -7.51 -17.92 6.31
CA MET A 176 -7.28 -17.93 4.86
C MET A 176 -6.48 -19.16 4.42
N VAL A 177 -6.72 -19.62 3.20
CA VAL A 177 -5.95 -20.67 2.53
C VAL A 177 -5.13 -20.04 1.41
N ASP A 178 -3.85 -20.40 1.28
CA ASP A 178 -3.04 -19.85 0.19
C ASP A 178 -3.56 -20.32 -1.17
N SER A 179 -3.53 -19.43 -2.15
CA SER A 179 -3.78 -19.78 -3.54
C SER A 179 -2.64 -20.67 -4.11
N PRO A 180 -2.93 -21.58 -5.04
CA PRO A 180 -4.23 -21.82 -5.67
C PRO A 180 -5.16 -22.69 -4.81
N HIS A 181 -6.48 -22.46 -4.91
CA HIS A 181 -7.51 -23.36 -4.36
C HIS A 181 -8.86 -23.14 -5.04
N ALA A 182 -9.79 -24.08 -4.88
CA ALA A 182 -11.14 -23.96 -5.43
C ALA A 182 -11.93 -22.81 -4.77
N ILE A 183 -12.91 -22.26 -5.50
CA ILE A 183 -13.84 -21.28 -4.93
C ILE A 183 -14.72 -21.90 -3.85
N PHE A 184 -15.35 -21.04 -3.04
CA PHE A 184 -16.33 -21.46 -2.05
C PHE A 184 -17.46 -22.28 -2.72
N PRO A 185 -17.83 -23.46 -2.20
CA PRO A 185 -18.83 -24.31 -2.83
C PRO A 185 -20.18 -23.63 -3.02
N GLY A 186 -20.71 -23.66 -4.25
CA GLY A 186 -22.03 -23.13 -4.58
C GLY A 186 -22.08 -21.61 -4.80
N THR A 187 -20.94 -20.93 -4.83
CA THR A 187 -20.85 -19.51 -5.20
C THR A 187 -20.36 -19.34 -6.63
N ASP A 188 -20.52 -18.12 -7.15
CA ASP A 188 -19.91 -17.68 -8.41
C ASP A 188 -18.91 -16.52 -8.19
N GLU A 189 -18.24 -16.10 -9.27
CA GLU A 189 -17.30 -14.97 -9.22
C GLU A 189 -17.96 -13.66 -8.72
N GLN A 190 -19.23 -13.42 -9.02
CA GLN A 190 -19.90 -12.18 -8.61
C GLN A 190 -20.11 -12.13 -7.10
N ASP A 191 -20.36 -13.27 -6.47
CA ASP A 191 -20.53 -13.39 -5.01
C ASP A 191 -19.28 -12.91 -4.26
N TYR A 192 -18.09 -13.17 -4.80
CA TYR A 192 -16.83 -12.67 -4.27
C TYR A 192 -16.73 -11.15 -4.29
N TYR A 193 -17.09 -10.51 -5.39
CA TYR A 193 -17.03 -9.04 -5.50
C TYR A 193 -18.18 -8.33 -4.78
N ARG A 194 -19.29 -9.03 -4.52
CA ARG A 194 -20.37 -8.58 -3.64
C ARG A 194 -20.04 -8.76 -2.15
N GLY A 195 -18.96 -9.47 -1.83
CA GLY A 195 -18.52 -9.70 -0.44
C GLY A 195 -19.36 -10.74 0.30
N LEU A 196 -19.96 -11.70 -0.42
CA LEU A 196 -20.75 -12.79 0.18
C LEU A 196 -19.86 -13.94 0.69
N VAL A 197 -18.64 -14.08 0.17
CA VAL A 197 -17.63 -15.02 0.69
C VAL A 197 -16.79 -14.31 1.74
N THR A 198 -16.88 -14.78 2.99
CA THR A 198 -16.25 -14.14 4.16
C THR A 198 -15.15 -14.97 4.82
N GLU A 199 -14.98 -16.23 4.42
CA GLU A 199 -13.99 -17.16 4.94
C GLU A 199 -13.73 -18.28 3.92
N ALA A 200 -12.66 -19.04 4.12
CA ALA A 200 -12.43 -20.26 3.36
C ALA A 200 -13.48 -21.33 3.71
N ALA A 201 -13.90 -22.12 2.72
CA ALA A 201 -14.85 -23.19 2.99
C ALA A 201 -14.22 -24.27 3.90
N PRO A 202 -14.98 -24.93 4.78
CA PRO A 202 -14.44 -26.00 5.63
C PRO A 202 -13.79 -27.11 4.79
N GLY A 203 -12.53 -27.43 5.09
CA GLY A 203 -11.76 -28.44 4.35
C GLY A 203 -11.16 -27.94 3.03
N THR A 204 -11.17 -26.63 2.76
CA THR A 204 -10.40 -26.06 1.66
C THR A 204 -8.91 -26.21 1.97
N GLU A 205 -8.19 -26.82 1.05
CA GLU A 205 -6.74 -26.96 1.11
C GLU A 205 -6.11 -26.33 -0.12
N ARG A 206 -4.85 -25.89 0.03
CA ARG A 206 -4.07 -25.36 -1.08
C ARG A 206 -3.86 -26.47 -2.12
N GLN A 207 -4.22 -26.19 -3.36
CA GLN A 207 -3.94 -27.05 -4.49
C GLN A 207 -2.45 -27.00 -4.82
N VAL A 208 -1.87 -28.17 -5.12
CA VAL A 208 -0.49 -28.22 -5.65
C VAL A 208 -0.56 -27.82 -7.12
N ALA A 209 0.08 -26.71 -7.47
CA ALA A 209 0.24 -26.31 -8.86
C ALA A 209 0.99 -27.41 -9.61
N VAL A 210 0.31 -28.09 -10.54
CA VAL A 210 0.87 -29.14 -11.39
C VAL A 210 1.00 -28.63 -12.81
N SER A 211 2.13 -28.94 -13.44
CA SER A 211 2.33 -28.61 -14.86
C SER A 211 1.29 -29.33 -15.73
N LYS A 212 0.90 -28.72 -16.85
CA LYS A 212 -0.14 -29.27 -17.75
C LYS A 212 0.21 -30.69 -18.21
N GLY A 213 -0.43 -31.69 -17.62
CA GLY A 213 -0.25 -33.13 -17.92
C GLY A 213 0.35 -33.95 -16.77
N GLU A 214 0.76 -33.31 -15.67
CA GLU A 214 1.29 -33.95 -14.48
C GLU A 214 0.17 -34.14 -13.44
N LYS A 215 0.06 -35.33 -12.85
CA LYS A 215 -0.91 -35.58 -11.77
C LYS A 215 -0.26 -35.22 -10.43
N PRO A 216 -1.00 -34.63 -9.48
CA PRO A 216 -0.48 -34.43 -8.13
C PRO A 216 -0.07 -35.78 -7.55
N THR A 217 1.18 -35.91 -7.12
CA THR A 217 1.63 -37.09 -6.37
C THR A 217 1.13 -36.96 -4.94
N ASP A 218 0.37 -37.96 -4.46
CA ASP A 218 -0.27 -38.02 -3.13
C ASP A 218 0.70 -38.06 -1.91
N GLU A 219 1.94 -37.59 -2.05
CA GLU A 219 2.99 -37.73 -1.02
C GLU A 219 3.22 -36.51 -0.12
N ALA A 220 2.30 -35.54 -0.07
CA ALA A 220 2.38 -34.42 0.88
C ALA A 220 1.47 -34.59 2.12
N GLY A 221 0.83 -35.76 2.29
CA GLY A 221 -0.01 -36.10 3.44
C GLY A 221 0.74 -36.91 4.49
N GLY A 222 1.81 -36.38 5.10
CA GLY A 222 2.41 -37.04 6.25
C GLY A 222 3.81 -36.61 6.63
N ASN A 223 3.92 -35.56 7.45
CA ASN A 223 4.94 -35.58 8.50
C ASN A 223 4.28 -35.29 9.84
N ARG A 224 4.04 -36.38 10.58
CA ARG A 224 3.57 -36.33 11.96
C ARG A 224 4.64 -35.67 12.81
N VAL A 225 4.18 -34.75 13.66
CA VAL A 225 4.86 -34.20 14.82
C VAL A 225 5.84 -35.20 15.44
N ALA A 226 7.13 -34.87 15.42
CA ALA A 226 8.09 -35.39 16.38
C ALA A 226 8.68 -34.19 17.13
N ALA A 227 8.00 -33.82 18.21
CA ALA A 227 8.61 -33.09 19.29
C ALA A 227 9.84 -33.86 19.78
N ARG A 228 10.97 -33.17 19.91
CA ARG A 228 12.05 -33.60 20.80
C ARG A 228 12.72 -32.36 21.39
N GLU A 229 12.14 -31.94 22.51
CA GLU A 229 12.79 -31.57 23.77
C GLU A 229 14.21 -30.98 23.70
N GLN A 230 14.35 -29.79 24.30
CA GLN A 230 15.54 -29.37 25.07
C GLN A 230 16.03 -30.55 25.92
N GLU A 231 17.33 -30.85 26.07
CA GLU A 231 18.28 -30.11 26.91
C GLU A 231 19.62 -30.93 27.01
N VAL A 232 20.70 -30.27 27.49
CA VAL A 232 21.89 -30.82 28.21
C VAL A 232 23.24 -31.09 27.45
N ASP A 233 24.25 -30.31 27.86
CA ASP A 233 25.74 -30.45 27.88
C ASP A 233 26.56 -30.87 26.64
N ALA A 234 27.37 -29.92 26.14
CA ALA A 234 28.85 -29.94 26.15
C ALA A 234 29.43 -28.60 25.65
#